data_AF-A0A948BIL5-F1
#
_entry.id   AF-A0A948BIL5-F1
#
_cell.length_a   1.000
_cell.length_b   1.000
_cell.length_c   1.000
_cell.angle_alpha   90.00
_cell.angle_beta   90.00
_cell.angle_gamma   90.00
#
_symmetry.space_group_name_H-M   'P 1'
#
loop_
_entity.id
_entity.type
_entity.pdbx_description
1 polymer ?
#
loop_
_entity_poly.entity_id
_entity_poly.type
_entity_poly.pdbx_seq_one_letter_code
_entity_poly.pdbx_strand_id
1 'polypeptide(L)'
;MKTNRNDPCPCGSGKKYKKCCLGGTSDSVPDYLQDILAEVREKFASGELSSRDEAQELLSDFMNRKNSAPLTDFQGLSSAQMYRFLHFPFDSPDLARFSDNIKPPLDVPVIRLFSLLIDAIGEKGLKTTATGNLPQKFCRESALAFWGEVKYQNKIKIFSLRTEPEFQEMHALRIVAELAGIIRKYKGKFILAAKFRKVVAESGPGAVYFELFKAYVQQFNWAYLDGYPEFDFPRQAFLFTLYLLQKYGGKTRLQTFYEDIFLAAFPQLPEEVDERPYMSAEEIVRRSFSNRSLANFAVFFGLIESTPTSKDYLNRQYEIKKLPLLDQLVTFTV
;
A
#
# COMPACT_ATOMS: atom_id res chain seq x y z
N MET A 1 31.71 10.40 -23.70
CA MET A 1 30.69 9.34 -23.53
C MET A 1 29.32 9.93 -23.84
N LYS A 2 28.54 9.32 -24.74
CA LYS A 2 27.14 9.73 -24.97
C LYS A 2 26.25 8.89 -24.04
N THR A 3 25.64 9.52 -23.04
CA THR A 3 24.67 8.86 -22.14
C THR A 3 23.45 8.41 -22.94
N ASN A 4 23.08 7.13 -22.86
CA ASN A 4 21.90 6.61 -23.56
C ASN A 4 20.62 7.10 -22.86
N ARG A 5 19.52 7.28 -23.60
CA ARG A 5 18.24 7.80 -23.11
C ARG A 5 17.69 7.03 -21.89
N ASN A 6 17.98 5.73 -21.80
CA ASN A 6 17.51 4.88 -20.70
C ASN A 6 18.53 4.69 -19.56
N ASP A 7 19.75 5.21 -19.68
CA ASP A 7 20.78 5.08 -18.63
C ASP A 7 20.42 5.92 -17.40
N PRO A 8 20.96 5.62 -16.22
CA PRO A 8 20.89 6.50 -15.06
C PRO A 8 21.39 7.90 -15.41
N CYS A 9 20.63 8.92 -15.00
CA CYS A 9 20.93 10.30 -15.33
C CYS A 9 22.27 10.72 -14.69
N PRO A 10 23.20 11.32 -15.45
CA PRO A 10 24.53 11.70 -14.96
C PRO A 10 24.49 12.81 -13.90
N CYS A 11 23.35 13.48 -13.69
CA CYS A 11 23.19 14.44 -12.59
C CYS A 11 23.05 13.79 -11.20
N GLY A 12 23.06 12.46 -11.11
CA GLY A 12 22.98 11.74 -9.84
C GLY A 12 21.56 11.62 -9.26
N SER A 13 20.53 12.00 -10.02
CA SER A 13 19.13 11.93 -9.57
C SER A 13 18.57 10.52 -9.42
N GLY A 14 19.27 9.48 -9.89
CA GLY A 14 18.80 8.09 -9.91
C GLY A 14 17.71 7.80 -10.97
N LYS A 15 17.16 8.81 -11.65
CA LYS A 15 16.16 8.66 -12.72
C LYS A 15 16.81 8.28 -14.06
N LYS A 16 16.07 7.64 -14.97
CA LYS A 16 16.51 7.43 -16.38
C LYS A 16 16.78 8.80 -17.04
N TYR A 17 17.84 8.94 -17.84
CA TYR A 17 18.29 10.21 -18.44
C TYR A 17 17.17 10.94 -19.23
N LYS A 18 16.34 10.20 -19.97
CA LYS A 18 15.17 10.73 -20.69
C LYS A 18 14.08 11.35 -19.81
N LYS A 19 13.98 10.93 -18.54
CA LYS A 19 12.98 11.41 -17.55
C LYS A 19 13.59 12.40 -16.56
N CYS A 20 14.79 12.90 -16.85
CA CYS A 20 15.50 13.84 -16.01
C CYS A 20 16.09 14.96 -16.89
N CYS A 21 17.40 15.04 -17.04
CA CYS A 21 18.04 16.18 -17.72
C CYS A 21 17.74 16.28 -19.22
N LEU A 22 17.33 15.20 -19.90
CA LEU A 22 16.98 15.25 -21.32
C LEU A 22 15.51 15.66 -21.56
N GLY A 23 14.62 15.40 -20.58
CA GLY A 23 13.20 15.79 -20.63
C GLY A 23 12.88 17.07 -19.85
N GLY A 24 13.81 17.55 -19.03
CA GLY A 24 13.66 18.69 -18.14
C GLY A 24 13.87 20.06 -18.79
N THR A 25 13.53 20.23 -20.07
CA THR A 25 13.41 21.58 -20.65
C THR A 25 12.07 22.17 -20.25
N SER A 26 12.01 22.69 -19.04
CA SER A 26 11.03 23.71 -18.69
C SER A 26 11.71 24.71 -17.75
N ASP A 27 12.49 25.62 -18.33
CA ASP A 27 12.82 26.92 -17.72
C ASP A 27 11.55 27.77 -17.44
N SER A 28 10.36 27.26 -17.78
CA SER A 28 9.09 27.84 -17.39
C SER A 28 8.85 27.60 -15.90
N VAL A 29 8.75 28.71 -15.16
CA VAL A 29 8.06 28.74 -13.88
C VAL A 29 6.73 27.98 -14.04
N PRO A 30 6.44 26.97 -13.18
CA PRO A 30 5.18 26.24 -13.21
C PRO A 30 3.99 27.19 -13.31
N ASP A 31 2.99 26.88 -14.14
CA ASP A 31 1.86 27.79 -14.41
C ASP A 31 1.21 28.35 -13.14
N TYR A 32 1.11 27.53 -12.09
CA TYR A 32 0.53 27.95 -10.80
C TYR A 32 1.35 29.00 -10.02
N LEU A 33 2.62 29.20 -10.37
CA LEU A 33 3.51 30.21 -9.80
C LEU A 33 3.57 31.48 -10.64
N GLN A 34 3.05 31.47 -11.87
CA GLN A 34 3.04 32.67 -12.72
C GLN A 34 2.21 33.79 -12.08
N ASP A 35 1.04 33.44 -11.53
CA ASP A 35 0.12 34.38 -10.90
C ASP A 35 0.76 35.09 -9.70
N ILE A 36 1.45 34.36 -8.82
CA ILE A 36 2.09 34.98 -7.64
C ILE A 36 3.33 35.78 -8.00
N LEU A 37 4.09 35.36 -9.02
CA LEU A 37 5.22 36.15 -9.50
C LEU A 37 4.75 37.45 -10.15
N ALA A 38 3.59 37.46 -10.81
CA ALA A 38 2.96 38.68 -11.30
C ALA A 38 2.55 39.61 -10.14
N GLU A 39 1.89 39.07 -9.11
CA GLU A 39 1.49 39.83 -7.91
C GLU A 39 2.70 40.41 -7.16
N VAL A 40 3.77 39.63 -6.97
CA VAL A 40 5.02 40.11 -6.37
C VAL A 40 5.62 41.26 -7.18
N ARG A 41 5.68 41.12 -8.51
CA ARG A 41 6.22 42.17 -9.40
C ARG A 41 5.38 43.45 -9.35
N GLU A 42 4.05 43.32 -9.33
CA GLU A 42 3.14 44.46 -9.23
C GLU A 42 3.33 45.20 -7.90
N LYS A 43 3.42 44.46 -6.79
CA LYS A 43 3.62 45.05 -5.45
C LYS A 43 4.99 45.71 -5.27
N PHE A 44 6.02 45.22 -5.95
CA PHE A 44 7.29 45.94 -6.06
C PHE A 44 7.16 47.23 -6.90
N ALA A 45 6.41 47.18 -8.00
CA ALA A 45 6.20 48.33 -8.87
C ALA A 45 5.33 49.43 -8.22
N SER A 46 4.37 49.05 -7.37
CA SER A 46 3.51 49.98 -6.63
C SER A 46 4.14 50.54 -5.35
N GLY A 47 5.31 50.01 -4.93
CA GLY A 47 5.98 50.40 -3.69
C GLY A 47 5.38 49.80 -2.41
N GLU A 48 4.45 48.85 -2.55
CA GLU A 48 3.89 48.07 -1.43
C GLU A 48 4.87 47.03 -0.87
N LEU A 49 5.81 46.57 -1.70
CA LEU A 49 6.95 45.76 -1.29
C LEU A 49 8.23 46.57 -1.47
N SER A 50 8.98 46.73 -0.38
CA SER A 50 10.19 47.54 -0.31
C SER A 50 11.45 46.71 -0.09
N SER A 51 11.30 45.44 0.33
CA SER A 51 12.42 44.56 0.66
C SER A 51 12.27 43.15 0.09
N ARG A 52 13.41 42.45 0.04
CA ARG A 52 13.44 41.02 -0.32
C ARG A 52 12.73 40.15 0.73
N ASP A 53 12.77 40.57 2.00
CA ASP A 53 12.17 39.81 3.11
C ASP A 53 10.64 39.84 3.01
N GLU A 54 10.05 40.99 2.70
CA GLU A 54 8.60 41.12 2.50
C GLU A 54 8.11 40.31 1.29
N ALA A 55 8.91 40.25 0.21
CA ALA A 55 8.59 39.42 -0.95
C ALA A 55 8.71 37.92 -0.65
N GLN A 56 9.69 37.54 0.17
CA GLN A 56 9.85 36.16 0.62
C GLN A 56 8.68 35.73 1.52
N GLU A 57 8.23 36.61 2.43
CA GLU A 57 7.07 36.38 3.28
C GLU A 57 5.80 36.20 2.45
N LEU A 58 5.56 37.07 1.47
CA LEU A 58 4.40 36.97 0.58
C LEU A 58 4.41 35.67 -0.23
N LEU A 59 5.57 35.28 -0.78
CA LEU A 59 5.73 34.00 -1.49
C LEU A 59 5.49 32.81 -0.56
N SER A 60 6.03 32.83 0.65
CA SER A 60 5.82 31.79 1.66
C SER A 60 4.35 31.68 2.05
N ASP A 61 3.66 32.80 2.24
CA ASP A 61 2.22 32.85 2.53
C ASP A 61 1.39 32.27 1.39
N PHE A 62 1.69 32.65 0.15
CA PHE A 62 1.03 32.08 -1.01
C PHE A 62 1.23 30.56 -1.11
N MET A 63 2.47 30.09 -0.94
CA MET A 63 2.78 28.67 -0.94
C MET A 63 2.06 27.93 0.19
N ASN A 64 1.99 28.51 1.40
CA ASN A 64 1.27 27.94 2.53
C ASN A 64 -0.23 27.86 2.25
N ARG A 65 -0.84 28.91 1.69
CA ARG A 65 -2.26 28.93 1.30
C ARG A 65 -2.56 27.86 0.24
N LYS A 66 -1.74 27.78 -0.81
CA LYS A 66 -1.89 26.78 -1.88
C LYS A 66 -1.72 25.36 -1.34
N ASN A 67 -0.70 25.12 -0.51
CA ASN A 67 -0.44 23.80 0.07
C ASN A 67 -1.48 23.38 1.10
N SER A 68 -2.22 24.33 1.69
CA SER A 68 -3.29 24.08 2.67
C SER A 68 -4.69 24.03 2.05
N ALA A 69 -4.85 24.47 0.80
CA ALA A 69 -6.13 24.45 0.12
C ALA A 69 -6.55 23.01 -0.24
N PRO A 70 -7.80 22.60 0.03
CA PRO A 70 -8.34 21.31 -0.39
C PRO A 70 -8.29 21.12 -1.90
N LEU A 71 -7.88 19.94 -2.36
CA LEU A 71 -7.87 19.56 -3.78
C LEU A 71 -8.92 18.49 -4.08
N THR A 72 -9.68 18.69 -5.16
CA THR A 72 -10.72 17.74 -5.60
C THR A 72 -10.13 16.37 -5.91
N ASP A 73 -8.97 16.32 -6.58
CA ASP A 73 -8.33 15.06 -6.98
C ASP A 73 -7.83 14.27 -5.76
N PHE A 74 -7.40 14.96 -4.70
CA PHE A 74 -7.09 14.36 -3.40
C PHE A 74 -8.32 14.19 -2.49
N GLN A 75 -9.51 14.29 -3.07
CA GLN A 75 -10.78 14.07 -2.40
C GLN A 75 -10.95 14.97 -1.17
N GLY A 76 -10.51 16.23 -1.25
CA GLY A 76 -10.62 17.22 -0.18
C GLY A 76 -9.40 17.34 0.72
N LEU A 77 -8.39 16.49 0.57
CA LEU A 77 -7.09 16.72 1.20
C LEU A 77 -6.34 17.85 0.49
N SER A 78 -5.56 18.62 1.24
CA SER A 78 -4.60 19.54 0.67
C SER A 78 -3.30 18.84 0.26
N SER A 79 -2.46 19.51 -0.53
CA SER A 79 -1.13 18.97 -0.88
C SER A 79 -0.27 18.68 0.35
N ALA A 80 -0.34 19.53 1.38
CA ALA A 80 0.36 19.31 2.65
C ALA A 80 -0.15 18.05 3.37
N GLN A 81 -1.47 17.85 3.42
CA GLN A 81 -2.06 16.67 4.05
C GLN A 81 -1.73 15.38 3.27
N MET A 82 -1.81 15.42 1.94
CA MET A 82 -1.42 14.28 1.09
C MET A 82 0.06 13.94 1.27
N TYR A 83 0.94 14.94 1.34
CA TYR A 83 2.36 14.73 1.62
C TYR A 83 2.56 14.00 2.97
N ARG A 84 1.83 14.41 4.01
CA ARG A 84 1.83 13.72 5.31
C ARG A 84 1.31 12.28 5.20
N PHE A 85 0.27 12.02 4.40
CA PHE A 85 -0.23 10.67 4.16
C PHE A 85 0.81 9.75 3.54
N LEU A 86 1.56 10.24 2.55
CA LEU A 86 2.52 9.45 1.78
C LEU A 86 3.84 9.20 2.53
N HIS A 87 4.25 10.12 3.41
CA HIS A 87 5.58 10.09 4.01
C HIS A 87 5.58 9.90 5.53
N PHE A 88 4.49 10.28 6.21
CA PHE A 88 4.38 10.28 7.66
C PHE A 88 3.05 9.68 8.16
N PRO A 89 2.63 8.50 7.66
CA PRO A 89 1.28 7.96 7.90
C PRO A 89 1.00 7.61 9.37
N PHE A 90 2.03 7.25 10.14
CA PHE A 90 1.91 6.97 11.58
C PHE A 90 2.33 8.15 12.46
N ASP A 91 2.93 9.19 11.88
CA ASP A 91 3.43 10.37 12.61
C ASP A 91 2.56 11.61 12.37
N SER A 92 1.29 11.41 11.97
CA SER A 92 0.35 12.50 11.65
C SER A 92 -0.97 12.36 12.43
N PRO A 93 -0.95 12.43 13.78
CA PRO A 93 -2.10 12.18 14.64
C PRO A 93 -3.24 13.20 14.47
N ASP A 94 -2.96 14.35 13.86
CA ASP A 94 -3.96 15.38 13.53
C ASP A 94 -4.71 15.09 12.23
N LEU A 95 -4.26 14.09 11.46
CA LEU A 95 -4.89 13.68 10.21
C LEU A 95 -5.47 12.27 10.27
N ALA A 96 -4.72 11.33 10.88
CA ALA A 96 -5.14 9.94 11.03
C ALA A 96 -4.64 9.37 12.36
N ARG A 97 -5.55 8.75 13.11
CA ARG A 97 -5.25 8.09 14.40
C ARG A 97 -5.53 6.61 14.29
N PHE A 98 -4.51 5.80 14.55
CA PHE A 98 -4.61 4.35 14.56
C PHE A 98 -4.90 3.82 15.96
N SER A 99 -5.77 2.82 16.04
CA SER A 99 -6.01 2.03 17.25
C SER A 99 -5.10 0.80 17.23
N ASP A 100 -4.11 0.76 18.11
CA ASP A 100 -3.17 -0.36 18.23
C ASP A 100 -3.71 -1.55 19.05
N ASN A 101 -4.78 -1.34 19.81
CA ASN A 101 -5.39 -2.33 20.70
C ASN A 101 -6.63 -3.03 20.13
N ILE A 102 -6.78 -3.05 18.80
CA ILE A 102 -7.91 -3.71 18.13
C ILE A 102 -7.82 -5.23 18.25
N LYS A 103 -8.98 -5.85 18.46
CA LYS A 103 -9.14 -7.31 18.53
C LYS A 103 -10.00 -7.77 17.36
N PRO A 104 -9.41 -7.99 16.18
CA PRO A 104 -10.15 -8.47 15.02
C PRO A 104 -10.77 -9.85 15.27
N PRO A 105 -11.91 -10.15 14.63
CA PRO A 105 -12.45 -11.51 14.55
C PRO A 105 -11.43 -12.53 14.02
N LEU A 106 -11.54 -13.78 14.46
CA LEU A 106 -10.60 -14.85 14.07
C LEU A 106 -10.73 -15.29 12.60
N ASP A 107 -11.85 -14.97 11.95
CA ASP A 107 -12.10 -15.24 10.53
C ASP A 107 -11.49 -14.19 9.60
N VAL A 108 -10.99 -13.06 10.13
CA VAL A 108 -10.18 -12.10 9.37
C VAL A 108 -8.99 -12.83 8.75
N PRO A 109 -8.74 -12.71 7.42
CA PRO A 109 -7.85 -13.64 6.73
C PRO A 109 -6.43 -13.74 7.30
N VAL A 110 -5.80 -12.59 7.59
CA VAL A 110 -4.46 -12.56 8.19
C VAL A 110 -4.42 -13.24 9.57
N ILE A 111 -5.46 -13.09 10.39
CA ILE A 111 -5.55 -13.69 11.73
C ILE A 111 -5.87 -15.17 11.68
N ARG A 112 -6.75 -15.60 10.77
CA ARG A 112 -7.03 -17.01 10.53
C ARG A 112 -5.77 -17.76 10.13
N LEU A 113 -5.00 -17.22 9.19
CA LEU A 113 -3.72 -17.81 8.77
C LEU A 113 -2.68 -17.76 9.88
N PHE A 114 -2.62 -16.66 10.64
CA PHE A 114 -1.72 -16.56 11.78
C PHE A 114 -2.03 -17.61 12.84
N SER A 115 -3.31 -17.87 13.12
CA SER A 115 -3.77 -18.92 14.03
C SER A 115 -3.26 -20.29 13.58
N LEU A 116 -3.47 -20.65 12.31
CA LEU A 116 -2.95 -21.92 11.74
C LEU A 116 -1.43 -22.02 11.88
N LEU A 117 -0.70 -20.92 11.66
CA LEU A 117 0.75 -20.89 11.76
C LEU A 117 1.25 -21.06 13.20
N ILE A 118 0.67 -20.35 14.18
CA ILE A 118 1.10 -20.47 15.58
C ILE A 118 0.74 -21.83 16.17
N ASP A 119 -0.39 -22.42 15.76
CA ASP A 119 -0.78 -23.77 16.19
C ASP A 119 0.23 -24.80 15.69
N ALA A 120 0.67 -24.67 14.43
CA ALA A 120 1.70 -25.54 13.86
C ALA A 120 3.09 -25.29 14.47
N ILE A 121 3.40 -24.06 14.91
CA ILE A 121 4.63 -23.75 15.65
C ILE A 121 4.60 -24.44 17.02
N GLY A 122 3.52 -24.24 17.79
CA GLY A 122 3.38 -24.75 19.15
C GLY A 122 4.59 -24.51 20.06
N GLU A 123 4.75 -25.32 21.10
CA GLU A 123 5.89 -25.22 22.02
C GLU A 123 7.22 -25.69 21.41
N LYS A 124 7.15 -26.66 20.49
CA LYS A 124 8.34 -27.35 19.93
C LYS A 124 8.96 -26.64 18.73
N GLY A 125 8.27 -25.64 18.17
CA GLY A 125 8.62 -24.96 16.93
C GLY A 125 8.28 -25.80 15.68
N LEU A 126 8.00 -25.10 14.58
CA LEU A 126 7.71 -25.71 13.28
C LEU A 126 9.01 -25.88 12.49
N LYS A 127 9.36 -27.11 12.10
CA LYS A 127 10.57 -27.36 11.29
C LYS A 127 10.51 -26.61 9.96
N THR A 128 11.64 -26.09 9.50
CA THR A 128 11.78 -25.52 8.16
C THR A 128 12.18 -26.59 7.16
N THR A 129 11.94 -26.35 5.87
CA THR A 129 12.61 -27.08 4.79
C THR A 129 14.10 -26.73 4.74
N ALA A 130 14.87 -27.43 3.90
CA ALA A 130 16.28 -27.12 3.65
C ALA A 130 16.51 -25.68 3.14
N THR A 131 15.55 -25.13 2.39
CA THR A 131 15.58 -23.74 1.90
C THR A 131 15.02 -22.73 2.90
N GLY A 132 14.69 -23.17 4.13
CA GLY A 132 14.17 -22.29 5.17
C GLY A 132 12.70 -21.91 5.01
N ASN A 133 11.92 -22.62 4.19
CA ASN A 133 10.48 -22.41 4.00
C ASN A 133 9.64 -23.28 4.96
N LEU A 134 8.34 -23.04 4.99
CA LEU A 134 7.33 -23.85 5.66
C LEU A 134 7.22 -25.23 4.99
N PRO A 135 7.00 -26.31 5.75
CA PRO A 135 6.85 -27.65 5.19
C PRO A 135 5.63 -27.76 4.26
N GLN A 136 5.81 -28.46 3.14
CA GLN A 136 4.75 -28.67 2.14
C GLN A 136 3.46 -29.25 2.76
N LYS A 137 3.57 -30.21 3.67
CA LYS A 137 2.41 -30.81 4.36
C LYS A 137 1.59 -29.74 5.08
N PHE A 138 2.25 -28.91 5.88
CA PHE A 138 1.61 -27.79 6.58
C PHE A 138 0.96 -26.81 5.61
N CYS A 139 1.63 -26.45 4.51
CA CYS A 139 1.07 -25.55 3.50
C CYS A 139 -0.21 -26.12 2.87
N ARG A 140 -0.25 -27.42 2.53
CA ARG A 140 -1.43 -28.07 1.95
C ARG A 140 -2.60 -28.13 2.92
N GLU A 141 -2.36 -28.57 4.15
CA GLU A 141 -3.39 -28.64 5.20
C GLU A 141 -3.93 -27.24 5.51
N SER A 142 -3.05 -26.25 5.64
CA SER A 142 -3.46 -24.86 5.91
C SER A 142 -4.17 -24.21 4.74
N ALA A 143 -3.74 -24.47 3.50
CA ALA A 143 -4.39 -23.95 2.30
C ALA A 143 -5.80 -24.53 2.13
N LEU A 144 -5.97 -25.84 2.39
CA LEU A 144 -7.28 -26.47 2.40
C LEU A 144 -8.17 -25.87 3.48
N ALA A 145 -7.64 -25.75 4.71
CA ALA A 145 -8.36 -25.15 5.82
C ALA A 145 -8.74 -23.69 5.56
N PHE A 146 -7.92 -22.91 4.86
CA PHE A 146 -8.14 -21.49 4.59
C PHE A 146 -9.06 -21.23 3.39
N TRP A 147 -8.77 -21.84 2.23
CA TRP A 147 -9.55 -21.63 1.01
C TRP A 147 -10.86 -22.42 0.97
N GLY A 148 -10.95 -23.50 1.76
CA GLY A 148 -12.04 -24.47 1.66
C GLY A 148 -11.90 -25.40 0.45
N GLU A 149 -12.66 -26.50 0.47
CA GLU A 149 -12.53 -27.62 -0.47
C GLU A 149 -12.63 -27.16 -1.94
N VAL A 150 -13.71 -26.45 -2.29
CA VAL A 150 -13.99 -26.08 -3.70
C VAL A 150 -12.88 -25.21 -4.30
N LYS A 151 -12.46 -24.16 -3.59
CA LYS A 151 -11.41 -23.24 -4.06
C LYS A 151 -10.04 -23.92 -4.07
N TYR A 152 -9.76 -24.77 -3.07
CA TYR A 152 -8.53 -25.56 -3.03
C TYR A 152 -8.44 -26.49 -4.24
N GLN A 153 -9.48 -27.28 -4.53
CA GLN A 153 -9.54 -28.19 -5.68
C GLN A 153 -9.35 -27.45 -7.01
N ASN A 154 -9.98 -26.28 -7.17
CA ASN A 154 -9.83 -25.47 -8.37
C ASN A 154 -8.40 -24.92 -8.55
N LYS A 155 -7.75 -24.49 -7.46
CA LYS A 155 -6.35 -24.02 -7.52
C LYS A 155 -5.39 -25.16 -7.86
N ILE A 156 -5.54 -26.33 -7.23
CA ILE A 156 -4.60 -27.44 -7.45
C ILE A 156 -4.70 -28.09 -8.83
N LYS A 157 -5.84 -27.94 -9.53
CA LYS A 157 -5.99 -28.32 -10.94
C LYS A 157 -5.08 -27.51 -11.87
N ILE A 158 -4.83 -26.25 -11.53
CA ILE A 158 -4.05 -25.30 -12.35
C ILE A 158 -2.58 -25.27 -11.90
N PHE A 159 -2.32 -25.32 -10.59
CA PHE A 159 -0.98 -25.28 -10.00
C PHE A 159 -0.82 -26.32 -8.89
N SER A 160 0.22 -27.14 -8.94
CA SER A 160 0.51 -28.06 -7.84
C SER A 160 1.06 -27.30 -6.64
N LEU A 161 0.37 -27.29 -5.49
CA LEU A 161 0.94 -26.72 -4.25
C LEU A 161 2.06 -27.63 -3.71
N ARG A 162 3.29 -27.32 -4.12
CA ARG A 162 4.53 -28.06 -3.84
C ARG A 162 5.42 -27.34 -2.84
N THR A 163 5.34 -26.02 -2.78
CA THR A 163 6.23 -25.17 -1.97
C THR A 163 5.45 -24.06 -1.29
N GLU A 164 6.01 -23.49 -0.23
CA GLU A 164 5.39 -22.38 0.49
C GLU A 164 5.05 -21.17 -0.41
N PRO A 165 5.92 -20.67 -1.32
CA PRO A 165 5.60 -19.49 -2.12
C PRO A 165 4.36 -19.63 -3.01
N GLU A 166 3.96 -20.87 -3.36
CA GLU A 166 2.74 -21.12 -4.13
C GLU A 166 1.46 -20.93 -3.28
N PHE A 167 1.58 -20.93 -1.95
CA PHE A 167 0.54 -20.48 -1.03
C PHE A 167 0.80 -19.02 -0.62
N GLN A 168 0.56 -18.11 -1.56
CA GLN A 168 0.93 -16.70 -1.46
C GLN A 168 0.47 -16.03 -0.16
N GLU A 169 -0.75 -16.29 0.31
CA GLU A 169 -1.30 -15.67 1.52
C GLU A 169 -0.52 -16.09 2.79
N MET A 170 -0.24 -17.38 2.94
CA MET A 170 0.58 -17.87 4.07
C MET A 170 2.05 -17.45 3.93
N HIS A 171 2.56 -17.42 2.70
CA HIS A 171 3.93 -16.98 2.44
C HIS A 171 4.14 -15.51 2.80
N ALA A 172 3.22 -14.63 2.39
CA ALA A 172 3.20 -13.22 2.76
C ALA A 172 3.14 -13.06 4.29
N LEU A 173 2.20 -13.75 4.93
CA LEU A 173 2.06 -13.73 6.38
C LEU A 173 3.34 -14.14 7.10
N ARG A 174 3.99 -15.25 6.69
CA ARG A 174 5.23 -15.71 7.33
C ARG A 174 6.31 -14.62 7.24
N ILE A 175 6.52 -14.03 6.05
CA ILE A 175 7.51 -12.96 5.87
C ILE A 175 7.18 -11.77 6.76
N VAL A 176 5.93 -11.33 6.77
CA VAL A 176 5.47 -10.18 7.56
C VAL A 176 5.64 -10.44 9.05
N ALA A 177 5.31 -11.65 9.52
CA ALA A 177 5.51 -12.05 10.90
C ALA A 177 6.99 -12.11 11.30
N GLU A 178 7.90 -12.47 10.37
CA GLU A 178 9.35 -12.38 10.59
C GLU A 178 9.82 -10.92 10.64
N LEU A 179 9.37 -10.07 9.72
CA LEU A 179 9.69 -8.62 9.69
C LEU A 179 9.19 -7.89 10.95
N ALA A 180 8.02 -8.27 11.47
CA ALA A 180 7.48 -7.78 12.73
C ALA A 180 8.23 -8.31 13.97
N GLY A 181 9.13 -9.30 13.78
CA GLY A 181 9.80 -10.00 14.88
C GLY A 181 8.84 -10.83 15.73
N ILE A 182 7.67 -11.19 15.20
CA ILE A 182 6.69 -12.04 15.86
C ILE A 182 7.19 -13.47 15.90
N ILE A 183 7.62 -13.97 14.74
CA ILE A 183 8.29 -15.26 14.62
C ILE A 183 9.75 -15.07 14.21
N ARG A 184 10.57 -16.08 14.46
CA ARG A 184 11.96 -16.11 13.97
C ARG A 184 12.38 -17.52 13.64
N LYS A 185 13.37 -17.65 12.74
CA LYS A 185 14.08 -18.90 12.52
C LYS A 185 15.11 -19.12 13.63
N TYR A 186 15.11 -20.30 14.23
CA TYR A 186 16.08 -20.73 15.24
C TYR A 186 16.33 -22.23 15.12
N LYS A 187 17.59 -22.61 14.89
CA LYS A 187 18.04 -24.01 14.74
C LYS A 187 17.14 -24.83 13.78
N GLY A 188 16.85 -24.28 12.60
CA GLY A 188 16.05 -24.95 11.56
C GLY A 188 14.55 -25.05 11.87
N LYS A 189 14.03 -24.18 12.75
CA LYS A 189 12.61 -24.11 13.10
C LYS A 189 12.11 -22.68 13.14
N PHE A 190 10.86 -22.46 12.77
CA PHE A 190 10.12 -21.27 13.17
C PHE A 190 9.68 -21.39 14.62
N ILE A 191 9.89 -20.33 15.39
CA ILE A 191 9.45 -20.21 16.78
C ILE A 191 8.79 -18.85 17.01
N LEU A 192 7.77 -18.82 17.87
CA LEU A 192 7.17 -17.58 18.36
C LEU A 192 8.13 -16.90 19.34
N ALA A 193 8.40 -15.61 19.12
CA ALA A 193 9.28 -14.82 19.98
C ALA A 193 8.69 -14.68 21.39
N ALA A 194 9.55 -14.69 22.40
CA ALA A 194 9.14 -14.74 23.82
C ALA A 194 8.17 -13.62 24.19
N LYS A 195 8.40 -12.39 23.69
CA LYS A 195 7.52 -11.24 23.93
C LYS A 195 6.09 -11.46 23.46
N PHE A 196 5.88 -12.20 22.36
CA PHE A 196 4.56 -12.46 21.80
C PHE A 196 3.92 -13.75 22.29
N ARG A 197 4.69 -14.70 22.86
CA ARG A 197 4.10 -15.90 23.49
C ARG A 197 3.10 -15.54 24.57
N LYS A 198 3.49 -14.65 25.48
CA LYS A 198 2.62 -14.18 26.56
C LYS A 198 1.38 -13.46 26.01
N VAL A 199 1.59 -12.53 25.08
CA VAL A 199 0.53 -11.74 24.45
C VAL A 199 -0.51 -12.64 23.76
N VAL A 200 -0.06 -13.60 22.96
CA VAL A 200 -0.93 -14.54 22.25
C VAL A 200 -1.63 -15.51 23.21
N ALA A 201 -0.96 -15.97 24.27
CA ALA A 201 -1.58 -16.85 25.25
C ALA A 201 -2.68 -16.15 26.07
N GLU A 202 -2.50 -14.87 26.41
CA GLU A 202 -3.45 -14.11 27.22
C GLU A 202 -4.59 -13.49 26.40
N SER A 203 -4.30 -13.01 25.20
CA SER A 203 -5.25 -12.21 24.39
C SER A 203 -5.61 -12.84 23.03
N GLY A 204 -5.09 -14.04 22.74
CA GLY A 204 -5.33 -14.74 21.49
C GLY A 204 -4.48 -14.24 20.31
N PRO A 205 -4.57 -14.92 19.14
CA PRO A 205 -3.81 -14.58 17.93
C PRO A 205 -4.11 -13.20 17.36
N GLY A 206 -5.32 -12.67 17.59
CA GLY A 206 -5.70 -11.32 17.16
C GLY A 206 -4.87 -10.21 17.81
N ALA A 207 -4.22 -10.48 18.94
CA ALA A 207 -3.46 -9.49 19.70
C ALA A 207 -2.18 -8.99 19.02
N VAL A 208 -1.76 -9.58 17.90
CA VAL A 208 -0.62 -9.11 17.09
C VAL A 208 -1.05 -8.47 15.77
N TYR A 209 -2.35 -8.20 15.60
CA TYR A 209 -2.90 -7.68 14.35
C TYR A 209 -2.22 -6.38 13.94
N PHE A 210 -2.06 -5.44 14.87
CA PHE A 210 -1.51 -4.12 14.56
C PHE A 210 -0.03 -4.20 14.16
N GLU A 211 0.73 -5.10 14.76
CA GLU A 211 2.13 -5.38 14.46
C GLU A 211 2.28 -6.01 13.08
N LEU A 212 1.40 -6.95 12.72
CA LEU A 212 1.32 -7.51 11.37
C LEU A 212 0.96 -6.43 10.35
N PHE A 213 -0.05 -5.61 10.65
CA PHE A 213 -0.50 -4.52 9.80
C PHE A 213 0.63 -3.52 9.54
N LYS A 214 1.29 -3.06 10.61
CA LYS A 214 2.39 -2.09 10.55
C LYS A 214 3.58 -2.64 9.77
N ALA A 215 3.98 -3.90 10.00
CA ALA A 215 5.05 -4.53 9.23
C ALA A 215 4.67 -4.70 7.74
N TYR A 216 3.41 -5.04 7.45
CA TYR A 216 2.93 -5.20 6.08
C TYR A 216 2.99 -3.90 5.28
N VAL A 217 2.57 -2.77 5.86
CA VAL A 217 2.56 -1.48 5.15
C VAL A 217 3.94 -0.80 5.16
N GLN A 218 4.79 -1.01 6.17
CA GLN A 218 6.08 -0.32 6.28
C GLN A 218 7.28 -1.09 5.72
N GLN A 219 7.27 -2.43 5.77
CA GLN A 219 8.48 -3.23 5.51
C GLN A 219 8.31 -4.26 4.38
N PHE A 220 7.11 -4.80 4.17
CA PHE A 220 6.88 -5.83 3.17
C PHE A 220 6.80 -5.23 1.75
N ASN A 221 7.50 -5.82 0.79
CA ASN A 221 7.41 -5.43 -0.63
C ASN A 221 6.14 -6.00 -1.26
N TRP A 222 5.16 -5.14 -1.56
CA TRP A 222 3.86 -5.56 -2.10
C TRP A 222 3.96 -6.14 -3.51
N ALA A 223 4.96 -5.73 -4.30
CA ALA A 223 5.18 -6.26 -5.65
C ALA A 223 5.55 -7.75 -5.65
N TYR A 224 6.03 -8.27 -4.51
CA TYR A 224 6.41 -9.68 -4.36
C TYR A 224 5.24 -10.66 -4.57
N LEU A 225 4.00 -10.19 -4.43
CA LEU A 225 2.79 -11.03 -4.56
C LEU A 225 2.20 -11.03 -5.98
N ASP A 226 2.80 -10.31 -6.93
CA ASP A 226 2.28 -10.22 -8.28
C ASP A 226 3.37 -10.16 -9.36
N GLY A 227 2.94 -10.11 -10.63
CA GLY A 227 3.81 -10.04 -11.80
C GLY A 227 3.83 -8.66 -12.46
N TYR A 228 3.39 -7.61 -11.78
CA TYR A 228 3.46 -6.22 -12.29
C TYR A 228 4.87 -5.65 -12.08
N PRO A 229 5.22 -4.54 -12.77
CA PRO A 229 6.50 -3.88 -12.54
C PRO A 229 6.72 -3.55 -11.06
N GLU A 230 7.98 -3.56 -10.65
CA GLU A 230 8.36 -3.13 -9.31
C GLU A 230 8.20 -1.61 -9.23
N PHE A 231 7.12 -1.18 -8.56
CA PHE A 231 6.87 0.21 -8.22
C PHE A 231 6.12 0.25 -6.88
N ASP A 232 6.69 0.95 -5.91
CA ASP A 232 6.27 0.84 -4.51
C ASP A 232 5.10 1.78 -4.14
N PHE A 233 4.70 2.63 -5.08
CA PHE A 233 3.76 3.71 -4.83
C PHE A 233 2.41 3.29 -4.22
N PRO A 234 1.77 2.16 -4.60
CA PRO A 234 0.53 1.72 -3.96
C PRO A 234 0.69 1.42 -2.46
N ARG A 235 1.85 0.89 -2.05
CA ARG A 235 2.18 0.69 -0.64
C ARG A 235 2.42 2.03 0.04
N GLN A 236 3.14 2.95 -0.59
CA GLN A 236 3.34 4.31 -0.05
C GLN A 236 2.01 5.05 0.18
N ALA A 237 1.06 4.88 -0.74
CA ALA A 237 -0.27 5.48 -0.69
C ALA A 237 -1.31 4.67 0.10
N PHE A 238 -0.89 3.73 0.97
CA PHE A 238 -1.83 2.89 1.72
C PHE A 238 -2.78 3.72 2.58
N LEU A 239 -2.30 4.79 3.23
CA LEU A 239 -3.14 5.61 4.10
C LEU A 239 -4.21 6.37 3.29
N PHE A 240 -3.86 6.84 2.10
CA PHE A 240 -4.84 7.40 1.17
C PHE A 240 -5.87 6.36 0.73
N THR A 241 -5.45 5.11 0.48
CA THR A 241 -6.38 4.01 0.18
C THR A 241 -7.37 3.79 1.32
N LEU A 242 -6.90 3.76 2.58
CA LEU A 242 -7.78 3.63 3.75
C LEU A 242 -8.74 4.82 3.89
N TYR A 243 -8.28 6.04 3.60
CA TYR A 243 -9.13 7.24 3.58
C TYR A 243 -10.25 7.12 2.55
N LEU A 244 -9.95 6.70 1.31
CA LEU A 244 -10.96 6.49 0.27
C LEU A 244 -11.98 5.42 0.67
N LEU A 245 -11.50 4.31 1.25
CA LEU A 245 -12.35 3.22 1.71
C LEU A 245 -13.25 3.65 2.88
N GLN A 246 -12.74 4.45 3.82
CA GLN A 246 -13.58 4.98 4.90
C GLN A 246 -14.64 5.94 4.38
N LYS A 247 -14.26 6.84 3.46
CA LYS A 247 -15.12 7.87 2.89
C LYS A 247 -16.23 7.31 1.99
N TYR A 248 -15.91 6.34 1.13
CA TYR A 248 -16.83 5.87 0.09
C TYR A 248 -17.31 4.43 0.26
N GLY A 249 -16.57 3.59 1.01
CA GLY A 249 -16.82 2.16 1.10
C GLY A 249 -18.05 1.77 1.93
N GLY A 250 -18.73 2.72 2.59
CA GLY A 250 -20.03 2.46 3.22
C GLY A 250 -21.12 2.04 2.22
N LYS A 251 -20.95 2.36 0.92
CA LYS A 251 -21.77 1.86 -0.18
C LYS A 251 -20.92 0.92 -1.04
N THR A 252 -21.53 -0.18 -1.49
CA THR A 252 -20.89 -1.08 -2.47
C THR A 252 -20.57 -0.32 -3.75
N ARG A 253 -19.34 -0.49 -4.26
CA ARG A 253 -18.82 0.17 -5.47
C ARG A 253 -17.91 -0.74 -6.25
N LEU A 254 -17.85 -0.59 -7.56
CA LEU A 254 -16.85 -1.26 -8.38
C LEU A 254 -15.44 -0.80 -8.00
N GLN A 255 -14.46 -1.69 -8.14
CA GLN A 255 -13.06 -1.36 -7.89
C GLN A 255 -12.56 -0.22 -8.78
N THR A 256 -13.11 -0.11 -10.00
CA THR A 256 -12.77 0.96 -10.97
C THR A 256 -13.06 2.37 -10.42
N PHE A 257 -14.06 2.53 -9.54
CA PHE A 257 -14.32 3.80 -8.86
C PHE A 257 -13.11 4.26 -8.03
N TYR A 258 -12.45 3.34 -7.34
CA TYR A 258 -11.26 3.66 -6.55
C TYR A 258 -10.03 3.84 -7.44
N GLU A 259 -9.92 3.06 -8.52
CA GLU A 259 -8.86 3.22 -9.52
C GLU A 259 -8.89 4.60 -10.18
N ASP A 260 -10.09 5.09 -10.55
CA ASP A 260 -10.28 6.40 -11.17
C ASP A 260 -9.84 7.53 -10.23
N ILE A 261 -10.24 7.47 -8.96
CA ILE A 261 -9.80 8.45 -7.95
C ILE A 261 -8.27 8.37 -7.76
N PHE A 262 -7.70 7.17 -7.71
CA PHE A 262 -6.27 7.00 -7.52
C PHE A 262 -5.45 7.58 -8.68
N LEU A 263 -5.90 7.37 -9.92
CA LEU A 263 -5.24 7.95 -11.10
C LEU A 263 -5.45 9.46 -11.22
N ALA A 264 -6.62 9.97 -10.85
CA ALA A 264 -6.84 11.42 -10.80
C ALA A 264 -5.90 12.08 -9.77
N ALA A 265 -5.68 11.45 -8.61
CA ALA A 265 -4.73 11.93 -7.62
C ALA A 265 -3.27 11.83 -8.09
N PHE A 266 -2.92 10.83 -8.89
CA PHE A 266 -1.52 10.57 -9.28
C PHE A 266 -1.38 10.31 -10.80
N PRO A 267 -1.68 11.32 -11.63
CA PRO A 267 -1.73 11.16 -13.09
C PRO A 267 -0.35 10.90 -13.72
N GLN A 268 0.74 11.13 -12.98
CA GLN A 268 2.11 10.86 -13.43
C GLN A 268 2.50 9.38 -13.36
N LEU A 269 1.78 8.53 -12.63
CA LEU A 269 2.17 7.13 -12.43
C LEU A 269 2.24 6.29 -13.73
N PRO A 270 1.32 6.44 -14.71
CA PRO A 270 1.46 5.75 -15.99
C PRO A 270 2.76 6.10 -16.71
N GLU A 271 3.28 7.32 -16.53
CA GLU A 271 4.56 7.68 -17.13
C GLU A 271 5.72 6.90 -16.53
N GLU A 272 5.61 6.36 -15.31
CA GLU A 272 6.68 5.65 -14.61
C GLU A 272 6.86 4.20 -15.05
N VAL A 273 5.83 3.59 -15.63
CA VAL A 273 5.81 2.18 -16.03
C VAL A 273 5.95 2.00 -17.54
N ASP A 274 6.64 0.93 -17.95
CA ASP A 274 6.73 0.58 -19.37
C ASP A 274 5.49 -0.24 -19.78
N GLU A 275 4.91 0.08 -20.93
CA GLU A 275 3.75 -0.64 -21.49
C GLU A 275 4.08 -2.09 -21.84
N ARG A 276 3.06 -2.96 -21.88
CA ARG A 276 3.18 -4.35 -22.32
C ARG A 276 2.38 -4.56 -23.61
N PRO A 277 2.71 -5.56 -24.45
CA PRO A 277 2.04 -5.78 -25.74
C PRO A 277 0.49 -5.88 -25.70
N TYR A 278 -0.08 -6.21 -24.55
CA TYR A 278 -1.52 -6.39 -24.34
C TYR A 278 -2.07 -5.55 -23.16
N MET A 279 -1.32 -4.55 -22.68
CA MET A 279 -1.72 -3.75 -21.52
C MET A 279 -1.04 -2.39 -21.54
N SER A 280 -1.85 -1.33 -21.51
CA SER A 280 -1.34 0.05 -21.44
C SER A 280 -0.69 0.34 -20.09
N ALA A 281 0.11 1.41 -20.03
CA ALA A 281 0.71 1.86 -18.77
C ALA A 281 -0.35 2.20 -17.72
N GLU A 282 -1.45 2.84 -18.12
CA GLU A 282 -2.57 3.15 -17.23
C GLU A 282 -3.22 1.87 -16.69
N GLU A 283 -3.49 0.88 -17.55
CA GLU A 283 -4.06 -0.41 -17.13
C GLU A 283 -3.14 -1.15 -16.16
N ILE A 284 -1.82 -1.08 -16.35
CA ILE A 284 -0.82 -1.64 -15.43
C ILE A 284 -0.96 -0.98 -14.05
N VAL A 285 -1.05 0.35 -14.00
CA VAL A 285 -1.19 1.10 -12.74
C VAL A 285 -2.52 0.75 -12.06
N ARG A 286 -3.64 0.75 -12.79
CA ARG A 286 -4.98 0.39 -12.26
C ARG A 286 -4.98 -0.99 -11.65
N ARG A 287 -4.52 -1.99 -12.40
CA ARG A 287 -4.53 -3.39 -11.95
C ARG A 287 -3.56 -3.62 -10.81
N SER A 288 -2.40 -2.96 -10.82
CA SER A 288 -1.45 -3.01 -9.72
C SER A 288 -2.03 -2.40 -8.44
N PHE A 289 -2.67 -1.22 -8.53
CA PHE A 289 -3.39 -0.62 -7.41
C PHE A 289 -4.49 -1.56 -6.86
N SER A 290 -5.38 -2.05 -7.72
CA SER A 290 -6.47 -2.94 -7.29
C SER A 290 -5.95 -4.25 -6.68
N ASN A 291 -4.93 -4.86 -7.27
CA ASN A 291 -4.37 -6.11 -6.75
C ASN A 291 -3.64 -5.89 -5.42
N ARG A 292 -2.77 -4.88 -5.35
CA ARG A 292 -1.91 -4.65 -4.18
C ARG A 292 -2.70 -4.01 -3.03
N SER A 293 -3.42 -2.94 -3.28
CA SER A 293 -4.09 -2.13 -2.26
C SER A 293 -5.45 -2.71 -1.83
N LEU A 294 -6.24 -3.25 -2.76
CA LEU A 294 -7.57 -3.78 -2.42
C LEU A 294 -7.49 -5.28 -2.08
N ALA A 295 -7.04 -6.12 -3.01
CA ALA A 295 -7.09 -7.57 -2.83
C ALA A 295 -6.03 -8.11 -1.85
N ASN A 296 -4.76 -7.74 -2.02
CA ASN A 296 -3.66 -8.30 -1.24
C ASN A 296 -3.48 -7.61 0.13
N PHE A 297 -3.97 -6.37 0.26
CA PHE A 297 -3.92 -5.60 1.50
C PHE A 297 -5.29 -5.53 2.19
N ALA A 298 -6.22 -4.73 1.67
CA ALA A 298 -7.43 -4.40 2.42
C ALA A 298 -8.34 -5.62 2.67
N VAL A 299 -8.49 -6.53 1.71
CA VAL A 299 -9.21 -7.82 1.92
C VAL A 299 -8.44 -8.70 2.90
N PHE A 300 -7.11 -8.81 2.75
CA PHE A 300 -6.28 -9.68 3.58
C PHE A 300 -6.32 -9.29 5.07
N PHE A 301 -6.38 -7.99 5.35
CA PHE A 301 -6.52 -7.43 6.69
C PHE A 301 -7.97 -7.31 7.17
N GLY A 302 -8.96 -7.76 6.38
CA GLY A 302 -10.38 -7.74 6.77
C GLY A 302 -10.99 -6.33 6.84
N LEU A 303 -10.43 -5.37 6.09
CA LEU A 303 -10.87 -3.98 6.05
C LEU A 303 -12.01 -3.77 5.05
N ILE A 304 -12.06 -4.61 4.02
CA ILE A 304 -13.09 -4.62 2.98
C ILE A 304 -13.48 -6.06 2.62
N GLU A 305 -14.67 -6.18 2.05
CA GLU A 305 -15.10 -7.33 1.26
C GLU A 305 -14.93 -7.01 -0.22
N SER A 306 -14.56 -8.02 -1.02
CA SER A 306 -14.39 -7.92 -2.48
C SER A 306 -15.09 -9.09 -3.17
N THR A 307 -16.15 -8.80 -3.91
CA THR A 307 -17.01 -9.82 -4.54
C THR A 307 -16.93 -9.71 -6.06
N PRO A 308 -16.61 -10.78 -6.81
CA PRO A 308 -16.61 -10.74 -8.27
C PRO A 308 -18.00 -10.38 -8.81
N THR A 309 -18.08 -9.48 -9.79
CA THR A 309 -19.34 -9.13 -10.47
C THR A 309 -19.78 -10.17 -11.48
N SER A 310 -18.85 -11.01 -11.94
CA SER A 310 -19.07 -12.05 -12.94
C SER A 310 -18.33 -13.33 -12.58
N LYS A 311 -18.86 -14.45 -13.07
CA LYS A 311 -18.17 -15.75 -13.07
C LYS A 311 -17.15 -15.88 -14.21
N ASP A 312 -17.16 -14.94 -15.16
CA ASP A 312 -16.19 -14.90 -16.25
C ASP A 312 -14.81 -14.49 -15.72
N TYR A 313 -13.86 -15.42 -15.81
CA TYR A 313 -12.48 -15.20 -15.38
C TYR A 313 -11.71 -14.20 -16.23
N LEU A 314 -12.22 -13.85 -17.42
CA LEU A 314 -11.62 -12.86 -18.33
C LEU A 314 -12.09 -11.43 -18.04
N ASN A 315 -13.32 -11.25 -17.53
CA ASN A 315 -13.86 -9.96 -17.10
C ASN A 315 -13.86 -9.84 -15.57
N ARG A 316 -12.68 -9.57 -15.00
CA ARG A 316 -12.45 -9.52 -13.54
C ARG A 316 -12.78 -8.15 -12.96
N GLN A 317 -14.07 -7.85 -12.85
CA GLN A 317 -14.54 -6.75 -12.02
C GLN A 317 -14.98 -7.25 -10.64
N TYR A 318 -14.83 -6.39 -9.64
CA TYR A 318 -15.08 -6.68 -8.24
C TYR A 318 -15.84 -5.53 -7.59
N GLU A 319 -16.87 -5.87 -6.84
CA GLU A 319 -17.55 -4.97 -5.93
C GLU A 319 -16.85 -4.93 -4.59
N ILE A 320 -16.59 -3.72 -4.11
CA ILE A 320 -15.89 -3.41 -2.88
C ILE A 320 -16.87 -2.82 -1.88
N LYS A 321 -16.83 -3.33 -0.64
CA LYS A 321 -17.60 -2.82 0.48
C LYS A 321 -16.72 -2.76 1.73
N LYS A 322 -16.76 -1.63 2.45
CA LYS A 322 -16.05 -1.46 3.73
C LYS A 322 -16.61 -2.39 4.80
N LEU A 323 -15.71 -2.96 5.60
CA LEU A 323 -16.05 -3.73 6.79
C LEU A 323 -15.85 -2.88 8.07
N PRO A 324 -16.58 -3.17 9.17
CA PRO A 324 -16.49 -2.39 10.42
C PRO A 324 -15.08 -2.31 11.01
N LEU A 325 -14.22 -3.30 10.74
CA LEU A 325 -12.85 -3.32 11.25
C LEU A 325 -12.03 -2.11 10.77
N LEU A 326 -12.32 -1.56 9.59
CA LEU A 326 -11.63 -0.36 9.11
C LEU A 326 -11.87 0.84 10.03
N ASP A 327 -13.11 1.04 10.49
CA ASP A 327 -13.46 2.16 11.38
C ASP A 327 -12.90 1.97 12.80
N GLN A 328 -12.65 0.73 13.21
CA GLN A 328 -11.96 0.44 14.47
C GLN A 328 -10.45 0.68 14.35
N LEU A 329 -9.85 0.34 13.21
CA LEU A 329 -8.41 0.44 12.97
C LEU A 329 -7.93 1.89 12.87
N VAL A 330 -8.63 2.75 12.13
CA VAL A 330 -8.18 4.11 11.86
C VAL A 330 -9.34 5.10 11.82
N THR A 331 -9.15 6.25 12.48
CA THR A 331 -10.04 7.40 12.39
C THR A 331 -9.33 8.55 11.69
N PHE A 332 -9.98 9.14 10.70
CA PHE A 332 -9.49 10.32 9.99
C PHE A 332 -10.18 11.59 10.51
N THR A 333 -9.42 12.68 10.64
CA THR A 333 -9.86 13.97 11.20
C THR A 333 -9.80 15.12 10.19
N VAL A 334 -9.74 14.77 8.91
CA VAL A 334 -9.52 15.67 7.76
C VAL A 334 -10.80 16.14 7.09
#